data_AF-A0A183C8C7-F1
#
_entry.id   AF-A0A183C8C7-F1
#
_cell.length_a   1.000
_cell.length_b   1.000
_cell.length_c   1.000
_cell.angle_alpha   90.00
_cell.angle_beta   90.00
_cell.angle_gamma   90.00
#
_symmetry.space_group_name_H-M   'P 1'
#
loop_
_entity.id
_entity.type
_entity.pdbx_description
1 polymer ?
#
loop_
_entity_poly.entity_id
_entity_poly.type
_entity_poly.pdbx_seq_one_letter_code
_entity_poly.pdbx_strand_id
1 'polypeptide(L)' 'MPAGDAMRSNCLKRATDEGLQREYEMMKLVDCMDKLMEHGVIKPGVVGEDGELRQAKHVAELIKDVKTENESDDD' A
#
# COMPACT_ATOMS: atom_id res chain seq x y z
N MET A 1 -26.46 33.10 -19.52
CA MET A 1 -26.69 31.82 -18.80
C MET A 1 -25.35 31.34 -18.23
N PRO A 2 -25.12 31.34 -16.91
CA PRO A 2 -23.84 30.96 -16.30
C PRO A 2 -23.87 29.54 -15.71
N ALA A 3 -24.41 28.55 -16.44
CA ALA A 3 -24.54 27.18 -15.95
C ALA A 3 -23.27 26.32 -16.15
N GLY A 4 -22.37 26.72 -17.06
CA GLY A 4 -21.19 25.93 -17.44
C GLY A 4 -20.07 25.91 -16.39
N ASP A 5 -19.83 27.04 -15.71
CA ASP A 5 -18.74 27.17 -14.73
C ASP A 5 -19.07 26.50 -13.38
N ALA A 6 -20.32 26.62 -12.92
CA ALA A 6 -20.75 26.02 -11.65
C ALA A 6 -20.72 24.48 -11.70
N MET A 7 -21.07 23.88 -12.84
CA MET A 7 -21.08 22.42 -13.00
C MET A 7 -19.66 21.85 -13.05
N ARG A 8 -18.72 22.56 -13.69
CA ARG A 8 -17.29 22.20 -13.71
C ARG A 8 -16.66 22.30 -12.32
N SER A 9 -16.95 23.36 -11.58
CA SER A 9 -16.44 23.56 -10.22
C SER A 9 -16.89 22.44 -9.26
N ASN A 10 -18.14 21.99 -9.35
CA ASN A 10 -18.66 20.96 -8.47
C ASN A 10 -18.14 19.54 -8.81
N CYS A 11 -17.95 19.22 -10.09
CA CYS A 11 -17.30 17.96 -10.50
C CYS A 11 -15.85 17.88 -10.03
N LEU A 12 -15.09 18.98 -10.14
CA LEU A 12 -13.70 19.02 -9.71
C LEU A 12 -13.58 18.84 -8.19
N LYS A 13 -14.48 19.49 -7.43
CA LYS A 13 -14.54 19.37 -5.97
C LYS A 13 -14.92 17.96 -5.49
N ARG A 14 -15.87 17.30 -6.16
CA ARG A 14 -16.17 15.87 -5.88
C ARG A 14 -15.00 14.96 -6.20
N ALA A 15 -14.34 15.15 -7.34
CA ALA A 15 -13.17 14.34 -7.70
C ALA A 15 -12.02 14.50 -6.70
N THR A 16 -11.82 15.69 -6.13
CA THR A 16 -10.82 15.93 -5.10
C THR A 16 -11.26 15.44 -3.73
N ASP A 17 -12.52 15.60 -3.33
CA ASP A 17 -13.02 15.16 -2.03
C ASP A 17 -13.09 13.63 -1.93
N GLU A 18 -13.55 12.95 -2.99
CA GLU A 18 -13.57 11.49 -3.09
C GLU A 18 -12.14 10.91 -3.10
N GLY A 19 -11.20 11.59 -3.77
CA GLY A 19 -9.78 11.26 -3.74
C GLY A 19 -9.16 11.41 -2.35
N LEU A 20 -9.37 12.56 -1.71
CA LEU A 20 -8.86 12.85 -0.35
C LEU A 20 -9.39 11.83 0.67
N GLN A 21 -10.66 11.44 0.56
CA GLN A 21 -11.26 10.50 1.49
C GLN A 21 -10.65 9.10 1.35
N ARG A 22 -10.43 8.65 0.11
CA ARG A 22 -9.77 7.37 -0.16
C ARG A 22 -8.32 7.37 0.37
N GLU A 23 -7.58 8.46 0.16
CA GLU A 23 -6.21 8.59 0.68
C GLU A 23 -6.17 8.61 2.22
N TYR A 24 -7.12 9.30 2.87
CA TYR A 24 -7.26 9.32 4.32
C TYR A 24 -7.54 7.91 4.89
N GLU A 25 -8.40 7.14 4.23
CA GLU A 25 -8.69 5.76 4.62
C GLU A 25 -7.46 4.85 4.46
N MET A 26 -6.70 5.00 3.37
CA MET A 26 -5.44 4.28 3.18
C MET A 26 -4.41 4.64 4.25
N MET A 27 -4.21 5.94 4.55
CA MET A 27 -3.29 6.37 5.60
C MET A 27 -3.68 5.83 6.98
N LYS A 28 -4.98 5.86 7.29
CA LYS A 28 -5.48 5.31 8.55
C LYS A 28 -5.28 3.80 8.64
N LEU A 29 -5.42 3.08 7.53
CA LEU A 29 -5.14 1.64 7.48
C LEU A 29 -3.66 1.36 7.75
N VAL A 30 -2.74 2.09 7.11
CA VAL A 30 -1.30 1.95 7.32
C VAL A 30 -0.93 2.22 8.78
N ASP A 31 -1.44 3.31 9.36
CA ASP A 31 -1.21 3.64 10.77
C ASP A 31 -1.73 2.55 11.73
N CYS A 32 -2.87 1.93 11.43
CA CYS A 32 -3.36 0.77 12.18
C CYS A 32 -2.43 -0.44 12.04
N MET A 33 -1.93 -0.74 10.84
CA MET A 33 -1.00 -1.84 10.62
C MET A 33 0.31 -1.61 11.37
N ASP A 34 0.86 -0.40 11.33
CA ASP A 34 2.08 -0.02 12.04
C ASP A 34 1.93 -0.23 13.55
N LYS A 35 0.82 0.24 14.15
CA LYS A 35 0.52 0.03 15.57
C LYS A 35 0.44 -1.45 15.94
N LEU A 36 -0.17 -2.28 15.09
CA LEU A 36 -0.29 -3.71 15.33
C LEU A 36 1.07 -4.43 15.24
N MET A 37 1.97 -3.95 14.37
CA MET A 37 3.35 -4.43 14.30
C MET A 37 4.17 -3.99 15.51
N GLU A 38 4.05 -2.73 15.96
CA GLU A 38 4.73 -2.21 17.15
C GLU A 38 4.32 -2.95 18.43
N HIS A 39 3.03 -3.24 18.59
CA HIS A 39 2.53 -4.04 19.71
C HIS A 39 2.88 -5.52 19.61
N GLY A 40 3.49 -5.96 18.50
CA GLY A 40 3.92 -7.34 18.27
C GLY A 40 2.76 -8.32 18.03
N VAL A 41 1.55 -7.82 17.76
CA VAL A 41 0.36 -8.61 17.42
C VAL A 41 0.50 -9.20 16.02
N ILE A 42 1.04 -8.41 15.09
CA ILE A 42 1.36 -8.85 13.72
C ILE A 42 2.87 -8.87 13.56
N LYS A 43 3.39 -9.90 12.90
CA LYS A 43 4.82 -10.06 12.62
C LYS A 43 5.04 -10.33 11.14
N PRO A 44 6.02 -9.68 10.49
CA PRO A 44 6.38 -9.97 9.12
C PRO A 44 6.87 -11.43 8.99
N GLY A 45 6.40 -12.10 7.95
CA GLY A 45 6.70 -13.50 7.66
C GLY A 45 7.25 -13.67 6.25
N VAL A 46 7.99 -14.74 6.05
CA VAL A 46 8.49 -15.21 4.76
C VAL A 46 7.95 -16.60 4.48
N VAL A 47 7.72 -16.91 3.21
CA VAL A 47 7.37 -18.27 2.79
C VAL A 47 8.64 -19.10 2.83
N GLY A 48 8.63 -20.20 3.58
CA GLY A 48 9.74 -21.14 3.66
C GLY A 48 9.87 -21.98 2.38
N GLU A 49 11.00 -22.68 2.24
CA GLU A 49 11.24 -23.63 1.13
C GLU A 49 10.18 -24.75 1.08
N ASP A 50 9.59 -25.08 2.23
CA ASP A 50 8.50 -26.04 2.40
C ASP A 50 7.11 -25.46 2.03
N GLY A 51 7.03 -24.19 1.62
CA GLY A 51 5.79 -23.49 1.30
C GLY A 51 5.00 -22.97 2.51
N GLU A 52 5.47 -23.23 3.73
CA GLU A 52 4.83 -22.76 4.96
C GLU A 52 5.25 -21.34 5.36
N LEU A 53 4.34 -20.60 6.01
CA LEU A 53 4.60 -19.27 6.54
C LEU A 53 5.48 -19.35 7.80
N ARG A 54 6.66 -18.74 7.75
CA ARG A 54 7.58 -18.62 8.89
C ARG A 54 7.78 -17.16 9.26
N GLN A 55 7.87 -16.86 10.56
CA GLN A 55 8.26 -15.53 11.01
C GLN A 55 9.67 -15.16 10.50
N ALA A 56 9.81 -13.96 9.94
CA ALA A 56 11.11 -13.43 9.52
C ALA A 56 12.02 -13.21 10.74
N LYS A 57 13.24 -13.73 10.70
CA LYS A 57 14.23 -13.56 11.79
C LYS A 57 15.05 -12.29 11.64
N HIS A 58 15.32 -11.92 10.39
CA HIS A 58 16.10 -10.74 10.03
C HIS A 58 15.40 -9.97 8.91
N VAL A 59 15.53 -8.64 8.93
CA VAL A 59 14.94 -7.75 7.92
C VAL A 59 15.39 -8.12 6.49
N ALA A 60 16.64 -8.59 6.33
CA ALA A 60 17.17 -9.02 5.05
C ALA A 60 16.40 -10.20 4.42
N GLU A 61 15.69 -11.02 5.21
CA GLU A 61 14.88 -12.12 4.67
C GLU A 61 13.68 -11.60 3.86
N LEU A 62 13.18 -10.39 4.13
CA LEU A 62 12.02 -9.81 3.44
C LEU A 62 12.31 -9.38 1.99
N ILE A 63 13.58 -9.28 1.62
CA ILE A 63 14.01 -8.72 0.33
C ILE A 63 14.53 -9.81 -0.62
N LYS A 64 14.79 -11.03 -0.12
CA LYS A 64 15.46 -12.10 -0.89
C LYS A 64 14.66 -12.57 -2.10
N ASP A 65 13.34 -12.57 -2.01
CA ASP A 65 12.44 -13.08 -3.07
C ASP A 65 11.78 -11.96 -3.88
N VAL A 66 12.17 -10.70 -3.63
CA VAL A 66 11.71 -9.57 -4.44
C VAL A 66 12.48 -9.63 -5.75
N LYS A 67 11.88 -10.19 -6.80
CA LYS A 67 12.35 -9.99 -8.18
C LYS A 67 12.37 -8.49 -8.43
N THR A 68 13.56 -7.89 -8.38
CA THR A 68 13.75 -6.55 -8.91
C THR A 68 13.47 -6.62 -10.40
N GLU A 69 12.43 -5.92 -10.84
CA GLU A 69 12.05 -5.75 -12.24
C GLU A 69 13.19 -5.01 -12.99
N ASN A 70 14.32 -5.67 -13.24
CA ASN A 70 15.47 -5.16 -13.99
C ASN A 70 16.41 -6.26 -14.56
N GLU A 71 16.05 -7.55 -14.47
CA GLU A 71 16.69 -8.55 -15.33
C GLU A 71 15.92 -8.56 -16.66
N SER A 72 16.26 -7.62 -17.54
CA SER A 72 15.95 -7.73 -18.97
C SER A 72 16.78 -8.86 -19.55
N ASP A 73 16.10 -9.92 -19.99
CA ASP A 73 16.61 -10.97 -20.85
C ASP A 73 17.25 -10.34 -22.11
N ASP A 74 18.58 -10.41 -22.25
CA ASP A 74 19.29 -10.28 -23.53
C ASP A 74 20.19 -11.51 -23.67
N ASP A 75 19.71 -12.48 -24.47
CA ASP A 75 20.46 -13.61 -25.06
C ASP A 75 21.38 -13.11 -26.20
#